data_AF-A0ABD5S9A5-F1
#
_entry.id   AF-A0ABD5S9A5-F1
#
_cell.length_a   1.000
_cell.length_b   1.000
_cell.length_c   1.000
_cell.angle_alpha   90.00
_cell.angle_beta   90.00
_cell.angle_gamma   90.00
#
_symmetry.space_group_name_H-M   'P 1'
#
loop_
_entity.id
_entity.type
_entity.pdbx_description
1 polymer ?
#
loop_
_entity_poly.entity_id
_entity_poly.type
_entity_poly.pdbx_seq_one_letter_code
_entity_poly.pdbx_strand_id
1 'polypeptide(L)'
;MTTQDREDRRRLGAVVLAVLISQVLLYPGVPALVVELGAPAGIDAGTAFVVAEFAAFVAFAVVWGVASDALGRRIPLVVAGAFGGALSYVALVAVPWFGLGFEAALAVRVVGGALTIGAFSLAITT
;
A
#
# COMPACT_ATOMS: atom_id res chain seq x y z
N MET A 1 1.66 19.08 25.47
CA MET A 1 1.43 19.01 24.01
C MET A 1 1.82 20.33 23.40
N THR A 2 2.94 20.33 22.69
CA THR A 2 3.50 21.51 22.04
C THR A 2 2.78 21.78 20.70
N THR A 3 3.00 22.95 20.10
CA THR A 3 2.47 23.29 18.77
C THR A 3 3.04 22.36 17.69
N GLN A 4 4.30 21.92 17.85
CA GLN A 4 4.98 20.97 16.97
C GLN A 4 4.28 19.60 16.98
N ASP A 5 3.93 19.06 18.17
CA ASP A 5 3.18 17.79 18.29
C ASP A 5 1.81 17.86 17.57
N ARG A 6 1.25 19.07 17.45
CA ARG A 6 -0.05 19.31 16.80
C ARG A 6 0.09 19.37 15.28
N GLU A 7 1.19 19.92 14.78
CA GLU A 7 1.52 19.95 13.35
C GLU A 7 1.93 18.58 12.82
N ASP A 8 2.76 17.83 13.55
CA ASP A 8 3.21 16.50 13.13
C ASP A 8 2.06 15.51 13.01
N ARG A 9 1.16 15.53 14.00
CA ARG A 9 -0.06 14.71 13.96
C ARG A 9 -1.03 15.10 12.84
N ARG A 10 -1.12 16.39 12.50
CA ARG A 10 -1.90 16.86 11.33
C ARG A 10 -1.29 16.34 10.02
N ARG A 11 0.04 16.38 9.90
CA ARG A 11 0.76 15.84 8.73
C ARG A 11 0.58 14.34 8.59
N LEU A 12 0.75 13.59 9.67
CA LEU A 12 0.51 12.14 9.70
C LEU A 12 -0.94 11.81 9.35
N GLY A 13 -1.91 12.51 9.94
CA GLY A 13 -3.33 12.33 9.64
C GLY A 13 -3.67 12.60 8.17
N ALA A 14 -3.06 13.62 7.56
CA ALA A 14 -3.23 13.90 6.13
C ALA A 14 -2.65 12.79 5.24
N VAL A 15 -1.48 12.25 5.60
CA VAL A 15 -0.88 11.10 4.88
C VAL A 15 -1.78 9.87 4.98
N VAL A 16 -2.26 9.53 6.17
CA VAL A 16 -3.17 8.40 6.38
C VAL A 16 -4.46 8.58 5.56
N LEU A 17 -5.05 9.78 5.59
CA LEU A 17 -6.25 10.10 4.82
C LEU A 17 -6.01 9.93 3.31
N ALA A 18 -4.89 10.43 2.79
CA ALA A 18 -4.57 10.31 1.37
C ALA A 18 -4.44 8.84 0.95
N VAL A 19 -3.76 8.02 1.74
CA VAL A 19 -3.62 6.58 1.48
C VAL A 19 -4.97 5.87 1.51
N LEU A 20 -5.82 6.16 2.51
CA LEU A 20 -7.17 5.59 2.59
C LEU A 20 -8.03 5.96 1.39
N ILE A 21 -7.97 7.21 0.92
CA ILE A 21 -8.66 7.65 -0.29
C ILE A 21 -8.16 6.87 -1.51
N SER A 22 -6.84 6.71 -1.67
CA SER A 22 -6.26 5.91 -2.76
C SER A 22 -6.75 4.46 -2.74
N GLN A 23 -6.83 3.85 -1.56
CA GLN A 23 -7.35 2.48 -1.42
C GLN A 23 -8.81 2.39 -1.83
N VAL A 24 -9.66 3.30 -1.33
CA VAL A 24 -11.09 3.32 -1.66
C VAL A 24 -11.32 3.50 -3.16
N LEU A 25 -10.52 4.34 -3.82
CA LEU A 25 -10.63 4.58 -5.26
C LEU A 25 -10.16 3.39 -6.11
N LEU A 26 -9.31 2.52 -5.57
CA LEU A 26 -8.82 1.34 -6.29
C LEU A 26 -9.93 0.27 -6.44
N TYR A 27 -10.67 -0.01 -5.36
CA TYR A 27 -11.65 -1.13 -5.32
C TYR A 27 -12.66 -1.14 -6.49
N PRO A 28 -13.25 0.00 -6.90
CA PRO A 28 -14.16 0.04 -8.05
C PRO A 28 -13.52 -0.34 -9.39
N GLY A 29 -12.22 -0.14 -9.55
CA GLY A 29 -11.48 -0.38 -10.80
C GLY A 29 -10.91 -1.80 -10.94
N VAL A 30 -10.89 -2.58 -9.85
CA VAL A 30 -10.34 -3.94 -9.85
C VAL A 30 -10.99 -4.85 -10.92
N PRO A 31 -12.32 -4.85 -11.13
CA PRO A 31 -12.94 -5.68 -12.16
C PRO A 31 -12.45 -5.37 -13.58
N ALA A 32 -12.18 -4.09 -13.90
CA ALA A 32 -11.67 -3.69 -15.21
C ALA A 32 -10.23 -4.18 -15.43
N LEU A 33 -9.37 -4.03 -14.42
CA LEU A 33 -8.00 -4.54 -14.45
C LEU A 33 -7.96 -6.07 -14.64
N VAL A 34 -8.87 -6.78 -14.00
CA VAL A 34 -8.99 -8.24 -14.09
C VAL A 34 -9.32 -8.71 -15.51
N VAL A 35 -10.27 -8.02 -16.17
CA VAL A 35 -10.66 -8.32 -17.55
C VAL A 35 -9.51 -8.01 -18.50
N GLU A 36 -8.85 -6.88 -18.31
CA GLU A 36 -7.78 -6.40 -19.19
C GLU A 36 -6.49 -7.23 -19.06
N LEU A 37 -6.21 -7.77 -17.87
CA LEU A 37 -5.04 -8.60 -17.59
C LEU A 37 -5.28 -10.12 -17.76
N GLY A 38 -6.50 -10.52 -18.12
CA GLY A 38 -6.84 -11.90 -18.49
C GLY A 38 -6.79 -12.91 -17.35
N ALA A 39 -7.34 -12.56 -16.17
CA ALA A 39 -7.32 -13.47 -15.02
C ALA A 39 -7.99 -14.85 -15.35
N PRO A 40 -7.46 -15.97 -14.82
CA PRO A 40 -8.00 -17.31 -15.10
C PRO A 40 -9.46 -17.47 -14.65
N ALA A 41 -10.27 -18.16 -15.45
CA ALA A 41 -11.66 -18.46 -15.09
C ALA A 41 -11.71 -19.31 -13.80
N GLY A 42 -12.48 -18.84 -12.81
CA GLY A 42 -12.70 -19.54 -11.53
C GLY A 42 -12.02 -18.90 -10.32
N ILE A 43 -11.12 -17.93 -10.51
CA ILE A 43 -10.60 -17.10 -9.42
C ILE A 43 -11.47 -15.85 -9.35
N ASP A 44 -12.05 -15.55 -8.18
CA ASP A 44 -12.55 -14.19 -7.93
C ASP A 44 -11.33 -13.27 -7.82
N ALA A 45 -10.92 -12.74 -8.97
CA ALA A 45 -9.69 -11.99 -9.11
C ALA A 45 -9.74 -10.67 -8.32
N GLY A 46 -10.95 -10.17 -8.01
CA GLY A 46 -11.15 -9.12 -7.01
C GLY A 46 -10.67 -9.57 -5.63
N THR A 47 -11.15 -10.73 -5.16
CA THR A 47 -10.70 -11.34 -3.90
C THR A 47 -9.19 -11.63 -3.90
N ALA A 48 -8.62 -12.15 -4.98
CA ALA A 48 -7.18 -12.42 -5.05
C ALA A 48 -6.34 -11.15 -4.88
N PHE A 49 -6.77 -10.03 -5.48
CA PHE A 49 -6.10 -8.74 -5.36
C PHE A 49 -6.12 -8.20 -3.92
N VAL A 50 -7.25 -8.37 -3.24
CA VAL A 50 -7.45 -7.98 -1.84
C VAL A 50 -6.63 -8.86 -0.90
N VAL A 51 -6.69 -10.17 -1.09
CA VAL A 51 -5.91 -11.13 -0.29
C VAL A 51 -4.41 -10.86 -0.43
N ALA A 52 -3.91 -10.58 -1.64
CA ALA A 52 -2.52 -10.24 -1.88
C ALA A 52 -2.08 -8.99 -1.09
N GLU A 53 -2.90 -7.93 -1.09
CA GLU A 53 -2.63 -6.74 -0.28
C GLU A 53 -2.62 -7.05 1.23
N PHE A 54 -3.70 -7.63 1.73
CA PHE A 54 -3.85 -7.82 3.18
C PHE A 54 -2.89 -8.88 3.73
N ALA A 55 -2.53 -9.90 2.96
CA ALA A 55 -1.47 -10.83 3.33
C ALA A 55 -0.12 -10.10 3.47
N ALA A 56 0.18 -9.17 2.57
CA ALA A 56 1.36 -8.32 2.68
C ALA A 56 1.29 -7.41 3.92
N PHE A 57 0.12 -6.86 4.25
CA PHE A 57 -0.08 -6.08 5.47
C PHE A 57 0.30 -6.89 6.71
N VAL A 58 -0.28 -8.10 6.85
CA VAL A 58 -0.04 -8.98 7.99
C VAL A 58 1.44 -9.36 8.09
N ALA A 59 2.07 -9.70 6.97
CA ALA A 59 3.47 -10.12 6.94
C ALA A 59 4.45 -8.97 7.26
N PHE A 60 4.21 -7.77 6.72
CA PHE A 60 5.18 -6.68 6.79
C PHE A 60 4.95 -5.68 7.92
N ALA A 61 3.79 -5.71 8.61
CA ALA A 61 3.55 -4.86 9.78
C ALA A 61 4.65 -5.01 10.85
N VAL A 62 5.03 -6.26 11.16
CA VAL A 62 6.08 -6.56 12.14
C VAL A 62 7.45 -6.13 11.62
N VAL A 63 7.73 -6.34 10.33
CA VAL A 63 9.01 -5.96 9.70
C VAL A 63 9.26 -4.46 9.82
N TRP A 64 8.24 -3.63 9.55
CA TRP A 64 8.36 -2.19 9.70
C TRP A 64 8.50 -1.75 11.15
N GLY A 65 7.82 -2.41 12.09
CA GLY A 65 8.01 -2.18 13.52
C GLY A 65 9.46 -2.42 13.96
N VAL A 66 10.01 -3.58 13.62
CA VAL A 66 11.40 -3.94 13.91
C VAL A 66 12.39 -2.98 13.23
N ALA A 67 12.17 -2.64 11.96
CA ALA A 67 13.02 -1.70 11.23
C ALA A 67 13.01 -0.30 11.86
N SER A 68 11.84 0.16 12.29
CA SER A 68 11.66 1.45 12.96
C SER A 68 12.38 1.50 14.30
N ASP A 69 12.27 0.45 15.10
CA ASP A 69 12.93 0.37 16.40
C ASP A 69 14.46 0.26 16.24
N ALA A 70 14.94 -0.46 15.22
CA ALA A 70 16.37 -0.56 14.92
C ALA A 70 16.99 0.77 14.43
N LEU A 71 16.25 1.56 13.63
CA LEU A 71 16.72 2.85 13.12
C LEU A 71 16.50 4.02 14.11
N GLY A 72 15.61 3.85 15.09
CA GLY A 72 15.23 4.89 16.05
C GLY A 72 14.53 6.11 15.42
N ARG A 73 14.11 6.04 14.15
CA ARG A 73 13.50 7.16 13.39
C ARG A 73 12.25 6.71 12.66
N ARG A 74 11.08 7.15 13.12
CA ARG A 74 9.76 6.70 12.62
C ARG A 74 9.27 7.49 11.39
N ILE A 75 9.40 8.81 11.42
CA ILE A 75 8.84 9.71 10.38
C ILE A 75 9.39 9.42 8.97
N PRO A 76 10.71 9.24 8.75
CA PRO A 76 11.23 8.96 7.40
C PRO A 76 10.70 7.64 6.83
N LEU A 77 10.47 6.64 7.69
CA LEU A 77 9.93 5.34 7.30
C LEU A 77 8.45 5.43 6.92
N VAL A 78 7.67 6.23 7.65
CA VAL A 78 6.28 6.54 7.28
C VAL A 78 6.22 7.17 5.89
N VAL A 79 7.08 8.16 5.63
CA VAL A 79 7.15 8.85 4.33
C VAL A 79 7.55 7.86 3.22
N ALA A 80 8.55 7.02 3.46
CA ALA A 80 8.99 6.00 2.51
C ALA A 80 7.88 5.00 2.18
N GLY A 81 7.16 4.49 3.20
CA GLY A 81 6.02 3.60 3.01
C GLY A 81 4.88 4.26 2.23
N ALA A 82 4.56 5.53 2.54
CA ALA A 82 3.49 6.26 1.87
C ALA A 82 3.81 6.54 0.39
N PHE A 83 5.03 7.01 0.10
CA PHE A 83 5.48 7.21 -1.28
C PHE A 83 5.58 5.90 -2.06
N GLY A 84 6.09 4.84 -1.42
CA GLY A 84 6.17 3.51 -2.00
C GLY A 84 4.79 2.95 -2.35
N GLY A 85 3.83 3.08 -1.44
CA GLY A 85 2.43 2.71 -1.68
C GLY A 85 1.82 3.50 -2.84
N ALA A 86 2.01 4.83 -2.87
CA ALA A 86 1.54 5.67 -3.96
C ALA A 86 2.13 5.25 -5.33
N LEU A 87 3.44 4.98 -5.38
CA LEU A 87 4.13 4.56 -6.59
C LEU A 87 3.65 3.18 -7.08
N SER A 88 3.19 2.31 -6.19
CA SER A 88 2.63 1.02 -6.58
C SER A 88 1.35 1.13 -7.42
N TYR A 89 0.54 2.17 -7.21
CA TYR A 89 -0.64 2.43 -8.06
C TYR A 89 -0.24 2.87 -9.46
N VAL A 90 0.81 3.71 -9.57
CA VAL A 90 1.38 4.09 -10.87
C VAL A 90 1.95 2.84 -11.57
N ALA A 91 2.64 1.97 -10.83
CA ALA A 91 3.17 0.73 -11.36
C ALA A 91 2.05 -0.20 -11.88
N LEU A 92 0.91 -0.30 -11.19
CA LEU A 92 -0.24 -1.10 -11.65
C LEU A 92 -0.78 -0.63 -13.00
N VAL A 93 -0.89 0.69 -13.22
CA VAL A 93 -1.31 1.26 -14.52
C VAL A 93 -0.31 0.91 -15.62
N ALA A 94 0.98 0.83 -15.29
CA ALA A 94 2.04 0.52 -16.24
C ALA A 94 2.17 -0.98 -16.59
N VAL A 95 1.67 -1.90 -15.75
CA VAL A 95 1.72 -3.36 -15.98
C VAL A 95 1.31 -3.75 -17.42
N PRO A 96 0.12 -3.37 -17.93
CA PRO A 96 -0.32 -3.75 -19.27
C PRO A 96 0.55 -3.12 -20.37
N TRP A 97 1.13 -1.94 -20.16
CA TRP A 97 2.01 -1.29 -21.15
C TRP A 97 3.30 -2.07 -21.41
N PHE A 98 3.72 -2.89 -20.45
CA PHE A 98 4.88 -3.78 -20.59
C PHE A 98 4.50 -5.21 -21.03
N GLY A 99 3.24 -5.46 -21.38
CA GLY A 99 2.75 -6.79 -21.78
C GLY A 99 2.75 -7.81 -20.64
N LEU A 100 2.76 -7.34 -19.39
CA LEU A 100 2.75 -8.19 -18.20
C LEU A 100 1.30 -8.57 -17.83
N GLY A 101 1.11 -9.80 -17.38
CA GLY A 101 -0.21 -10.35 -17.04
C GLY A 101 -0.62 -10.16 -15.58
N PHE A 102 -1.74 -10.80 -15.20
CA PHE A 102 -2.34 -10.70 -13.86
C PHE A 102 -1.39 -11.04 -12.70
N GLU A 103 -0.51 -12.03 -12.85
CA GLU A 103 0.49 -12.40 -11.83
C GLU A 103 1.44 -11.25 -11.49
N ALA A 104 1.85 -10.46 -12.49
CA ALA A 104 2.68 -9.29 -12.27
C ALA A 104 1.92 -8.20 -11.51
N ALA A 105 0.63 -8.02 -11.81
CA ALA A 105 -0.21 -7.10 -11.06
C ALA A 105 -0.39 -7.55 -9.59
N LEU A 106 -0.51 -8.85 -9.33
CA LEU A 106 -0.52 -9.39 -7.96
C LEU A 106 0.81 -9.14 -7.24
N ALA A 107 1.95 -9.32 -7.92
CA ALA A 107 3.26 -9.02 -7.33
C ALA A 107 3.40 -7.53 -6.97
N VAL A 108 3.03 -6.63 -7.89
CA VAL A 108 2.95 -5.18 -7.61
C VAL A 108 2.02 -4.92 -6.43
N ARG A 109 0.92 -5.68 -6.34
CA ARG A 109 -0.05 -5.53 -5.27
C ARG A 109 0.50 -5.90 -3.90
N VAL A 110 1.25 -7.00 -3.81
CA VAL A 110 1.96 -7.42 -2.59
C VAL A 110 2.98 -6.35 -2.19
N VAL A 111 3.78 -5.85 -3.13
CA VAL A 111 4.77 -4.79 -2.85
C VAL A 111 4.09 -3.51 -2.37
N GLY A 112 3.05 -3.06 -3.05
CA GLY A 112 2.25 -1.91 -2.65
C GLY A 112 1.63 -2.10 -1.26
N GLY A 113 1.17 -3.32 -0.98
CA GLY A 113 0.65 -3.70 0.33
C GLY A 113 1.69 -3.55 1.44
N ALA A 114 2.86 -4.16 1.24
CA ALA A 114 3.99 -4.12 2.18
C ALA A 114 4.47 -2.69 2.48
N LEU A 115 4.45 -1.79 1.49
CA LEU A 115 4.84 -0.39 1.66
C LEU A 115 3.76 0.42 2.40
N THR A 116 2.49 0.19 2.03
CA THR A 116 1.34 0.88 2.63
C THR A 116 1.18 0.56 4.11
N ILE A 117 1.35 -0.70 4.52
CA ILE A 117 1.28 -1.05 5.95
C ILE A 117 2.40 -0.43 6.77
N GLY A 118 3.58 -0.20 6.17
CA GLY A 118 4.67 0.52 6.83
C GLY A 118 4.29 1.93 7.20
N ALA A 119 3.58 2.64 6.32
CA ALA A 119 3.06 3.98 6.61
C ALA A 119 2.02 3.94 7.74
N PHE A 120 1.04 3.04 7.66
CA PHE A 120 -0.04 2.97 8.64
C PHE A 120 0.41 2.52 10.04
N SER A 121 1.14 1.40 10.12
CA SER A 121 1.56 0.83 11.40
C SER A 121 2.47 1.79 12.19
N LEU A 122 3.36 2.51 11.50
CA LEU A 122 4.26 3.46 12.13
C LEU A 122 3.57 4.78 12.50
N ALA A 123 2.59 5.23 11.71
CA ALA A 123 1.82 6.44 12.02
C ALA A 123 0.89 6.27 13.24
N ILE A 124 0.43 5.05 13.53
CA ILE A 124 -0.42 4.76 14.71
C ILE A 124 0.40 4.75 16.01
N THR A 125 1.69 4.45 15.92
CA THR A 125 2.58 4.28 17.08
C THR A 125 3.43 5.51 17.39
N THR A 126 3.29 6.59 16.63
CA THR A 126 3.88 7.92 16.89
C THR A 126 2.95 8.82 17.68
#